data_AF-A0A7S2AFV1-F1
#
_entry.id   AF-A0A7S2AFV1-F1
#
_cell.length_a   1.000
_cell.length_b   1.000
_cell.length_c   1.000
_cell.angle_alpha   90.00
_cell.angle_beta   90.00
_cell.angle_gamma   90.00
#
_symmetry.space_group_name_H-M   'P 1'
#
loop_
_entity.id
_entity.type
_entity.pdbx_description
1 polymer ?
#
loop_
_entity_poly.entity_id
_entity_poly.type
_entity_poly.pdbx_seq_one_letter_code
_entity_poly.pdbx_strand_id
1 'polypeptide(L)'
;VKCDQCKDFFSLEGFTATHSTGKRRNHTTQKCEQVVCSIYPNQLATCEVENTLFCDQAYEEVAAKQPHLRQKRKKILGGLSCSMYPHLRAEVLCEECNDLFSWESFIELHRRGNRRQHVPLRLDADGQLYRAGILCSPEETARLIDRARKAREGGPWLAFLDDQMNSYWYHLSDKVVTPSNPYM
;
A
#
# COMPACT_ATOMS: atom_id res chain seq x y z
N VAL A 1 -5.44 -20.33 8.48
CA VAL A 1 -5.14 -21.74 8.13
C VAL A 1 -4.73 -21.84 6.68
N LYS A 2 -3.83 -22.76 6.33
CA LYS A 2 -3.47 -23.04 4.94
C LYS A 2 -4.18 -24.31 4.49
N CYS A 3 -4.79 -24.30 3.30
CA CYS A 3 -5.34 -25.51 2.72
C CYS A 3 -4.24 -26.36 2.08
N ASP A 4 -4.16 -27.66 2.38
CA ASP A 4 -3.10 -28.52 1.85
C ASP A 4 -3.23 -28.77 0.35
N GLN A 5 -4.45 -28.75 -0.18
CA GLN A 5 -4.73 -29.07 -1.58
C GLN A 5 -4.75 -27.80 -2.45
N CYS A 6 -5.40 -26.73 -1.99
CA CYS A 6 -5.43 -25.45 -2.71
C CYS A 6 -4.14 -24.64 -2.57
N LYS A 7 -3.34 -24.90 -1.52
CA LYS A 7 -2.15 -24.13 -1.14
C LYS A 7 -2.39 -22.66 -0.75
N ASP A 8 -3.65 -22.22 -0.78
CA ASP A 8 -4.09 -20.89 -0.36
C ASP A 8 -4.26 -20.77 1.17
N PHE A 9 -4.24 -19.52 1.65
CA PHE A 9 -4.46 -19.16 3.05
C PHE A 9 -5.86 -18.60 3.26
N PHE A 10 -6.49 -18.99 4.37
CA PHE A 10 -7.85 -18.61 4.72
C PHE A 10 -7.94 -18.22 6.21
N SER A 11 -8.89 -17.33 6.54
CA SER A 11 -9.45 -17.29 7.89
C SER A 11 -10.19 -18.62 8.18
N LEU A 12 -10.42 -18.95 9.45
CA LEU A 12 -11.15 -20.18 9.79
C LEU A 12 -12.58 -20.16 9.23
N GLU A 13 -13.24 -19.00 9.31
CA GLU A 13 -14.57 -18.77 8.75
C GLU A 13 -14.56 -18.85 7.22
N GLY A 14 -13.60 -18.20 6.56
CA GLY A 14 -13.46 -18.23 5.11
C GLY A 14 -13.17 -19.62 4.56
N PHE A 15 -12.38 -20.42 5.29
CA PHE A 15 -12.16 -21.82 4.94
C PHE A 15 -13.49 -22.60 5.01
N THR A 16 -14.20 -22.51 6.13
CA THR A 16 -15.50 -23.18 6.32
C THR A 16 -16.52 -22.77 5.25
N ALA A 17 -16.60 -21.47 4.92
CA ALA A 17 -17.51 -20.97 3.90
C ALA A 17 -17.20 -21.53 2.49
N THR A 18 -15.92 -21.71 2.15
CA THR A 18 -15.48 -22.13 0.80
C THR A 18 -15.22 -23.63 0.66
N HIS A 19 -15.09 -24.35 1.78
CA HIS A 19 -14.74 -25.77 1.85
C HIS A 19 -15.77 -26.60 2.61
N SER A 20 -16.97 -26.08 2.88
CA SER A 20 -18.06 -26.86 3.50
C SER A 20 -18.79 -27.78 2.51
N THR A 21 -18.70 -27.50 1.20
CA THR A 21 -19.46 -28.21 0.17
C THR A 21 -18.65 -28.48 -1.11
N GLY A 22 -19.21 -29.31 -1.99
CA GLY A 22 -18.66 -29.57 -3.32
C GLY A 22 -17.31 -30.30 -3.32
N LYS A 23 -16.51 -30.06 -4.38
CA LYS A 23 -15.23 -30.74 -4.61
C LYS A 23 -14.16 -30.44 -3.56
N ARG A 24 -14.34 -29.36 -2.79
CA ARG A 24 -13.37 -28.88 -1.79
C ARG A 24 -13.68 -29.34 -0.36
N ARG A 25 -14.78 -30.09 -0.16
CA ARG A 25 -15.27 -30.47 1.17
C ARG A 25 -14.33 -31.33 2.01
N ASN A 26 -13.46 -32.09 1.35
CA ASN A 26 -12.53 -33.03 1.98
C ASN A 26 -11.11 -32.46 2.06
N HIS A 27 -10.93 -31.17 1.77
CA HIS A 27 -9.62 -30.55 1.90
C HIS A 27 -9.24 -30.42 3.38
N THR A 28 -7.96 -30.61 3.65
CA THR A 28 -7.39 -30.53 4.99
C THR A 28 -6.72 -29.18 5.20
N THR A 29 -6.57 -28.80 6.47
CA THR A 29 -5.92 -27.55 6.84
C THR A 29 -4.68 -27.80 7.68
N GLN A 30 -3.66 -27.00 7.41
CA GLN A 30 -2.49 -26.84 8.26
C GLN A 30 -2.60 -25.52 9.03
N LYS A 31 -2.19 -25.54 10.30
CA LYS A 31 -2.00 -24.31 11.07
C LYS A 31 -0.84 -23.53 10.46
N CYS A 32 -1.03 -22.24 10.29
CA CYS A 32 0.00 -21.32 9.79
C CYS A 32 0.14 -20.19 10.80
N GLU A 33 1.38 -19.82 11.09
CA GLU A 33 1.66 -18.61 11.86
C GLU A 33 1.38 -17.39 10.99
N GLN A 34 0.75 -16.38 11.57
CA GLN A 34 0.45 -15.12 10.90
C GLN A 34 0.93 -13.98 11.80
N VAL A 35 1.53 -12.98 11.17
CA VAL A 35 1.94 -11.75 11.84
C VAL A 35 0.72 -10.86 11.94
N VAL A 36 0.27 -10.59 13.16
CA VAL A 36 -0.95 -9.83 13.46
C VAL A 36 -0.62 -8.47 14.06
N CYS A 37 -1.56 -7.54 13.96
CA CYS A 37 -1.43 -6.23 14.57
C CYS A 37 -1.44 -6.31 16.10
N SER A 38 -0.56 -5.56 16.76
CA SER A 38 -0.47 -5.47 18.21
C SER A 38 -1.67 -4.77 18.87
N ILE A 39 -2.43 -3.95 18.12
CA ILE A 39 -3.61 -3.23 18.61
C ILE A 39 -4.91 -3.94 18.23
N TYR A 40 -4.99 -4.46 17.02
CA TYR A 40 -6.14 -5.19 16.50
C TYR A 40 -5.74 -6.65 16.20
N PRO A 41 -5.81 -7.57 17.17
CA PRO A 41 -5.27 -8.93 17.03
C PRO A 41 -5.98 -9.79 15.96
N ASN A 42 -7.18 -9.36 15.54
CA ASN A 42 -7.94 -9.98 14.46
C ASN A 42 -7.54 -9.49 13.07
N GLN A 43 -6.65 -8.51 12.96
CA GLN A 43 -6.13 -8.00 11.69
C GLN A 43 -4.67 -8.41 11.48
N LEU A 44 -4.31 -8.66 10.21
CA LEU A 44 -2.92 -8.90 9.82
C LEU A 44 -2.10 -7.62 9.97
N ALA A 45 -0.85 -7.76 10.39
CA ALA A 45 0.09 -6.65 10.37
C ALA A 45 0.50 -6.32 8.92
N THR A 46 0.41 -5.05 8.56
CA THR A 46 0.82 -4.52 7.25
C THR A 46 2.16 -3.80 7.33
N CYS A 47 2.54 -3.33 8.52
CA CYS A 47 3.81 -2.67 8.74
C CYS A 47 4.39 -2.93 10.13
N GLU A 48 5.68 -2.65 10.25
CA GLU A 48 6.46 -2.74 11.47
C GLU A 48 7.19 -1.41 11.72
N VAL A 49 7.07 -0.86 12.92
CA VAL A 49 7.75 0.36 13.36
C VAL A 49 8.29 0.15 14.75
N GLU A 50 9.59 0.35 14.96
CA GLU A 50 10.28 0.15 16.26
C GLU A 50 9.93 -1.20 16.91
N ASN A 51 9.96 -2.29 16.13
CA ASN A 51 9.62 -3.66 16.53
C ASN A 51 8.15 -3.86 16.97
N THR A 52 7.27 -2.89 16.71
CA THR A 52 5.83 -3.02 16.95
C THR A 52 5.10 -3.22 15.63
N LEU A 53 4.16 -4.16 15.62
CA LEU A 53 3.44 -4.58 14.43
C LEU A 53 2.08 -3.89 14.35
N PHE A 54 1.81 -3.24 13.21
CA PHE A 54 0.57 -2.50 13.00
C PHE A 54 -0.13 -2.97 11.72
N CYS A 55 -1.45 -3.04 11.75
CA CYS A 55 -2.23 -2.87 10.53
C CYS A 55 -2.30 -1.36 10.19
N ASP A 56 -2.75 -1.02 9.00
CA ASP A 56 -2.73 0.39 8.55
C ASP A 56 -3.58 1.30 9.43
N GLN A 57 -4.79 0.84 9.79
CA GLN A 57 -5.68 1.58 10.67
C GLN A 57 -5.04 1.85 12.04
N ALA A 58 -4.46 0.81 12.66
CA ALA A 58 -3.76 0.97 13.94
C ALA A 58 -2.58 1.95 13.82
N TYR A 59 -1.80 1.85 12.74
CA TYR A 59 -0.67 2.75 12.53
C TYR A 59 -1.13 4.22 12.43
N GLU A 60 -2.18 4.51 11.66
CA GLU A 60 -2.70 5.87 11.51
C GLU A 60 -3.19 6.46 12.85
N GLU A 61 -3.95 5.69 13.63
CA GLU A 61 -4.48 6.11 14.93
C GLU A 61 -3.37 6.40 15.95
N VAL A 62 -2.33 5.56 15.98
CA VAL A 62 -1.20 5.75 16.88
C VAL A 62 -0.32 6.90 16.40
N ALA A 63 -0.05 7.00 15.11
CA ALA A 63 0.73 8.10 14.53
C ALA A 63 0.04 9.46 14.72
N ALA A 64 -1.29 9.51 14.76
CA ALA A 64 -2.04 10.73 15.09
C ALA A 64 -1.83 11.16 16.56
N LYS A 65 -1.76 10.20 17.48
CA LYS A 65 -1.50 10.46 18.92
C LYS A 65 -0.01 10.70 19.20
N GLN A 66 0.87 10.11 18.39
CA GLN A 66 2.32 10.12 18.54
C GLN A 66 2.98 10.49 17.20
N PRO A 67 3.02 11.78 16.84
CA PRO A 67 3.50 12.22 15.52
C PRO A 67 4.95 11.81 15.21
N HIS A 68 5.79 11.63 16.23
CA HIS A 68 7.18 11.20 16.06
C HIS A 68 7.32 9.83 15.38
N LEU A 69 6.30 8.97 15.44
CA LEU A 69 6.31 7.68 14.73
C LEU A 69 6.38 7.83 13.21
N ARG A 70 5.92 8.96 12.65
CA ARG A 70 6.03 9.24 11.21
C ARG A 70 7.47 9.54 10.78
N GLN A 71 8.32 9.95 11.72
CA GLN A 71 9.74 10.18 11.48
C GLN A 71 10.57 8.90 11.60
N LYS A 72 9.97 7.81 12.08
CA LYS A 72 10.62 6.51 12.24
C LYS A 72 10.48 5.69 10.97
N ARG A 73 11.46 4.80 10.75
CA ARG A 73 11.45 3.86 9.63
C ARG A 73 10.25 2.93 9.75
N LYS A 74 9.32 3.04 8.81
CA LYS A 74 8.18 2.12 8.64
C LYS A 74 8.54 1.04 7.63
N LYS A 75 8.67 -0.20 8.10
CA LYS A 75 8.90 -1.37 7.25
C LYS A 75 7.55 -1.93 6.80
N ILE A 76 7.37 -2.09 5.50
CA ILE A 76 6.16 -2.69 4.93
C ILE A 76 6.29 -4.21 4.91
N LEU A 77 5.30 -4.89 5.46
CA LEU A 77 5.23 -6.35 5.51
C LEU A 77 4.47 -6.89 4.30
N GLY A 78 4.94 -7.99 3.71
CA GLY A 78 4.32 -8.58 2.51
C GLY A 78 4.59 -7.83 1.19
N GLY A 79 5.23 -6.64 1.26
CA GLY A 79 5.52 -5.80 0.10
C GLY A 79 4.30 -5.08 -0.45
N LEU A 80 4.52 -4.25 -1.46
CA LEU A 80 3.47 -3.54 -2.18
C LEU A 80 3.23 -4.24 -3.53
N SER A 81 2.00 -4.27 -4.03
CA SER A 81 1.70 -4.84 -5.36
C SER A 81 1.72 -3.77 -6.44
N CYS A 82 2.12 -4.18 -7.65
CA CYS A 82 2.09 -3.34 -8.84
C CYS A 82 0.63 -3.01 -9.21
N SER A 83 0.35 -1.77 -9.56
CA SER A 83 -1.00 -1.31 -9.90
C SER A 83 -1.47 -1.80 -11.27
N MET A 84 -0.54 -2.00 -12.21
CA MET A 84 -0.86 -2.57 -13.52
C MET A 84 -0.99 -4.09 -13.48
N TYR A 85 -0.10 -4.75 -12.74
CA TYR A 85 -0.04 -6.19 -12.62
C TYR A 85 -0.13 -6.60 -11.13
N PRO A 86 -1.34 -6.70 -10.54
CA PRO A 86 -1.54 -6.89 -9.10
C PRO A 86 -0.92 -8.16 -8.52
N HIS A 87 -0.62 -9.15 -9.37
CA HIS A 87 0.04 -10.40 -9.00
C HIS A 87 1.56 -10.25 -8.87
N LEU A 88 2.13 -9.14 -9.34
CA LEU A 88 3.55 -8.81 -9.21
C LEU A 88 3.77 -7.84 -8.05
N ARG A 89 4.93 -7.97 -7.42
CA ARG A 89 5.40 -7.03 -6.42
C ARG A 89 5.86 -5.75 -7.10
N ALA A 90 5.53 -4.61 -6.50
CA ALA A 90 6.04 -3.31 -6.90
C ALA A 90 7.53 -3.18 -6.51
N GLU A 91 8.29 -2.60 -7.42
CA GLU A 91 9.73 -2.36 -7.29
C GLU A 91 10.07 -0.88 -7.53
N VAL A 92 9.11 -0.13 -8.06
CA VAL A 92 9.25 1.28 -8.43
C VAL A 92 8.01 2.04 -7.98
N LEU A 93 8.20 3.20 -7.38
CA LEU A 93 7.17 4.22 -7.24
C LEU A 93 7.47 5.35 -8.23
N CYS A 94 6.43 5.83 -8.91
CA CYS A 94 6.51 7.01 -9.76
C CYS A 94 5.78 8.16 -9.06
N GLU A 95 6.51 9.20 -8.67
CA GLU A 95 5.96 10.31 -7.88
C GLU A 95 4.92 11.10 -8.69
N GLU A 96 5.18 11.31 -9.97
CA GLU A 96 4.31 12.07 -10.88
C GLU A 96 3.03 11.30 -11.22
N CYS A 97 3.11 9.97 -11.31
CA CYS A 97 1.93 9.12 -11.49
C CYS A 97 1.18 8.86 -10.17
N ASN A 98 1.81 9.09 -9.01
CA ASN A 98 1.37 8.65 -7.68
C ASN A 98 1.03 7.16 -7.65
N ASP A 99 1.88 6.33 -8.26
CA ASP A 99 1.55 4.94 -8.51
C ASP A 99 2.74 3.98 -8.39
N LEU A 100 2.43 2.72 -8.11
CA LEU A 100 3.38 1.64 -7.80
C LEU A 100 3.46 0.66 -8.98
N PHE A 101 4.68 0.36 -9.42
CA PHE A 101 4.94 -0.43 -10.63
C PHE A 101 5.95 -1.55 -10.35
N SER A 102 5.81 -2.65 -11.06
CA SER A 102 6.96 -3.54 -11.35
C SER A 102 7.84 -2.87 -12.40
N TRP A 103 9.14 -3.22 -12.47
CA TRP A 103 10.02 -2.62 -13.48
C TRP A 103 9.50 -2.80 -14.92
N GLU A 104 8.93 -3.97 -15.21
CA GLU A 104 8.33 -4.28 -16.51
C GLU A 104 7.21 -3.28 -16.87
N SER A 105 6.22 -3.14 -16.00
CA SER A 105 5.10 -2.20 -16.20
C SER A 105 5.57 -0.74 -16.27
N PHE A 106 6.58 -0.37 -15.48
CA PHE A 106 7.14 0.97 -15.50
C PHE A 106 7.74 1.28 -16.87
N ILE A 107 8.62 0.41 -17.38
CA ILE A 107 9.27 0.59 -18.69
C ILE A 107 8.23 0.63 -19.81
N GLU A 108 7.24 -0.25 -19.77
CA GLU A 108 6.20 -0.33 -20.79
C GLU A 108 5.44 1.00 -20.93
N LEU A 109 5.04 1.59 -19.80
CA LEU A 109 4.25 2.83 -19.72
C LEU A 109 5.08 4.10 -19.87
N HIS A 110 6.32 4.11 -19.37
CA HIS A 110 7.15 5.31 -19.29
C HIS A 110 8.12 5.46 -20.49
N ARG A 111 8.17 4.48 -21.41
CA ARG A 111 8.97 4.61 -22.65
C ARG A 111 8.34 5.51 -23.72
N ARG A 112 7.16 6.13 -23.51
CA ARG A 112 6.44 6.93 -24.52
C ARG A 112 5.86 8.23 -23.95
N GLY A 113 5.71 9.23 -24.81
CA GLY A 113 5.08 10.51 -24.48
C GLY A 113 5.80 11.27 -23.36
N ASN A 114 5.04 12.09 -22.63
CA ASN A 114 5.57 12.91 -21.53
C ASN A 114 6.06 12.06 -20.34
N ARG A 115 5.58 10.82 -20.21
CA ARG A 115 5.97 9.90 -19.13
C ARG A 115 7.45 9.49 -19.18
N ARG A 116 8.14 9.72 -20.31
CA ARG A 116 9.60 9.53 -20.45
C ARG A 116 10.41 10.38 -19.48
N GLN A 117 9.83 11.48 -19.00
CA GLN A 117 10.50 12.40 -18.08
C GLN A 117 10.28 12.04 -16.61
N HIS A 118 9.38 11.10 -16.31
CA HIS A 118 9.10 10.74 -14.92
C HIS A 118 10.26 9.97 -14.32
N VAL A 119 10.59 10.27 -13.07
CA VAL A 119 11.74 9.69 -12.39
C VAL A 119 11.30 8.49 -11.54
N PRO A 120 11.86 7.29 -11.77
CA PRO A 120 11.57 6.14 -10.92
C PRO A 120 12.23 6.27 -9.55
N LEU A 121 11.44 6.13 -8.49
CA LEU A 121 11.94 5.89 -7.13
C LEU A 121 11.99 4.39 -6.89
N ARG A 122 13.16 3.84 -6.61
CA ARG A 122 13.31 2.40 -6.39
C ARG A 122 12.74 2.02 -5.02
N LEU A 123 11.94 0.97 -4.97
CA LEU A 123 11.37 0.38 -3.77
C LEU A 123 12.15 -0.90 -3.40
N ASP A 124 12.51 -1.05 -2.13
CA ASP A 124 13.19 -2.26 -1.65
C ASP A 124 12.25 -3.31 -1.02
N ALA A 125 12.86 -4.36 -0.45
CA ALA A 125 12.18 -5.46 0.21
C ALA A 125 11.33 -5.02 1.43
N ASP A 126 11.77 -3.96 2.11
CA ASP A 126 11.17 -3.41 3.33
C ASP A 126 10.23 -2.23 3.03
N GLY A 127 10.04 -1.90 1.75
CA GLY A 127 9.22 -0.76 1.32
C GLY A 127 9.90 0.59 1.51
N GLN A 128 11.23 0.66 1.51
CA GLN A 128 11.96 1.93 1.53
C GLN A 128 12.18 2.46 0.11
N LEU A 129 12.16 3.79 -0.04
CA LEU A 129 12.33 4.45 -1.33
C LEU A 129 13.74 5.01 -1.49
N TYR A 130 14.31 4.82 -2.68
CA TYR A 130 15.60 5.37 -3.07
C TYR A 130 15.44 6.29 -4.28
N ARG A 131 15.91 7.52 -4.15
CA ARG A 131 15.98 8.53 -5.21
C ARG A 131 17.41 8.59 -5.72
N ALA A 132 17.63 8.18 -6.97
CA ALA A 132 18.97 8.11 -7.57
C ALA A 132 20.01 7.37 -6.70
N GLY A 133 19.58 6.30 -6.01
CA GLY A 133 20.44 5.51 -5.13
C GLY A 133 20.57 6.04 -3.70
N ILE A 134 20.03 7.22 -3.39
CA ILE A 134 20.01 7.80 -2.05
C ILE A 134 18.70 7.42 -1.36
N LEU A 135 18.80 6.89 -0.14
CA LEU A 135 17.63 6.55 0.67
C LEU A 135 16.84 7.82 1.02
N CYS A 136 15.54 7.83 0.74
CA CYS A 136 14.64 8.91 1.11
C CYS A 136 14.42 8.93 2.63
N SER A 137 14.08 10.09 3.18
CA SER A 137 13.76 10.16 4.62
C SER A 137 12.56 9.27 4.97
N PRO A 138 12.43 8.79 6.21
CA PRO A 138 11.27 7.98 6.61
C PRO A 138 9.93 8.71 6.42
N GLU A 139 9.90 10.01 6.71
CA GLU A 139 8.71 10.84 6.55
C GLU A 139 8.31 10.98 5.08
N GLU A 140 9.28 11.26 4.20
CA GLU A 140 9.04 11.32 2.76
C GLU A 140 8.57 9.97 2.21
N THR A 141 9.21 8.88 2.65
CA THR A 141 8.88 7.51 2.24
C THR A 141 7.45 7.15 2.63
N ALA A 142 7.08 7.39 3.89
CA ALA A 142 5.73 7.12 4.39
C ALA A 142 4.69 7.93 3.61
N ARG A 143 4.93 9.23 3.43
CA ARG A 143 4.03 10.13 2.68
C ARG A 143 3.80 9.67 1.25
N LEU A 144 4.87 9.32 0.52
CA LEU A 144 4.78 8.88 -0.88
C LEU A 144 4.06 7.54 -1.01
N ILE A 145 4.35 6.59 -0.12
CA ILE A 145 3.70 5.27 -0.14
C ILE A 145 2.23 5.39 0.23
N ASP A 146 1.90 6.09 1.31
CA ASP A 146 0.51 6.25 1.76
C ASP A 146 -0.31 6.98 0.68
N ARG A 147 0.28 7.97 -0.01
CA ARG A 147 -0.33 8.62 -1.18
C ARG A 147 -0.61 7.62 -2.31
N ALA A 148 0.37 6.82 -2.72
CA ALA A 148 0.19 5.85 -3.80
C ALA A 148 -0.85 4.77 -3.45
N ARG A 149 -0.89 4.34 -2.19
CA ARG A 149 -1.90 3.37 -1.70
C ARG A 149 -3.31 3.95 -1.73
N LYS A 150 -3.50 5.17 -1.22
CA LYS A 150 -4.79 5.88 -1.28
C LYS A 150 -5.26 6.07 -2.73
N ALA A 151 -4.35 6.46 -3.62
CA ALA A 151 -4.64 6.62 -5.04
C ALA A 151 -5.11 5.33 -5.71
N ARG A 152 -4.64 4.16 -5.26
CA ARG A 152 -5.07 2.86 -5.76
C ARG A 152 -6.43 2.41 -5.20
N GLU A 153 -6.68 2.63 -3.91
CA GLU A 153 -7.90 2.15 -3.25
C GLU A 153 -9.14 2.99 -3.63
N GLY A 154 -8.98 4.31 -3.75
CA GLY A 154 -10.08 5.24 -4.03
C GLY A 154 -9.94 6.04 -5.33
N GLY A 155 -8.75 6.10 -5.93
CA GLY A 155 -8.44 7.05 -7.01
C GLY A 155 -7.65 8.26 -6.50
N PRO A 156 -6.97 9.01 -7.39
CA PRO A 156 -6.13 10.11 -6.96
C PRO A 156 -6.96 11.35 -6.61
N TRP A 157 -6.56 12.02 -5.53
CA TRP A 157 -6.86 13.43 -5.31
C TRP A 157 -5.94 14.30 -6.16
N LEU A 158 -6.54 15.18 -6.94
CA LEU A 158 -5.85 16.16 -7.76
C LEU A 158 -6.06 17.56 -7.20
N ALA A 159 -4.99 18.36 -7.19
CA ALA A 159 -5.04 19.74 -6.75
C ALA A 159 -5.40 20.67 -7.92
N PHE A 160 -6.31 21.60 -7.66
CA PHE A 160 -6.75 22.64 -8.58
C PHE A 160 -6.70 23.99 -7.87
N LEU A 161 -6.72 25.07 -8.66
CA LEU A 161 -6.85 26.43 -8.15
C LEU A 161 -8.23 26.97 -8.52
N ASP A 162 -8.90 27.61 -7.58
CA ASP A 162 -10.11 28.38 -7.85
C ASP A 162 -9.77 29.76 -8.46
N ASP A 163 -10.81 30.53 -8.79
CA ASP A 163 -10.66 31.88 -9.35
C ASP A 163 -9.95 32.87 -8.41
N GLN A 164 -9.83 32.52 -7.13
CA GLN A 164 -9.16 33.29 -6.08
C GLN A 164 -7.75 32.76 -5.77
N MET A 165 -7.24 31.82 -6.56
CA MET A 165 -5.95 31.15 -6.37
C MET A 165 -5.85 30.30 -5.09
N ASN A 166 -6.98 29.93 -4.48
CA ASN A 166 -6.99 28.97 -3.38
C ASN A 166 -6.89 27.55 -3.93
N SER A 167 -6.07 26.73 -3.28
CA SER A 167 -5.98 25.31 -3.61
C SER A 167 -7.19 24.54 -3.09
N TYR A 168 -7.81 23.75 -3.96
CA TYR A 168 -8.79 22.74 -3.58
C TYR A 168 -8.42 21.39 -4.19
N TRP A 169 -8.83 20.31 -3.52
CA TRP A 169 -8.55 18.94 -3.94
C TRP A 169 -9.84 18.27 -4.41
N TYR A 170 -9.81 17.69 -5.60
CA TYR A 170 -10.92 16.94 -6.18
C TYR A 170 -10.57 15.45 -6.25
N HIS A 171 -11.46 14.60 -5.75
CA HIS A 171 -11.33 13.15 -5.85
C HIS A 171 -12.01 12.65 -7.13
N LEU A 172 -11.24 12.05 -8.05
CA LEU A 172 -11.76 11.68 -9.36
C LEU A 172 -12.88 10.63 -9.32
N SER A 173 -12.78 9.65 -8.42
CA SER A 173 -13.75 8.54 -8.36
C SER A 173 -15.02 8.94 -7.63
N ASP A 174 -14.88 9.51 -6.42
CA ASP A 174 -16.03 9.84 -5.57
C ASP A 174 -16.66 11.19 -5.94
N LYS A 175 -16.01 11.97 -6.80
CA LYS A 175 -16.47 13.29 -7.28
C LYS A 175 -16.74 14.28 -6.14
N VAL A 176 -15.93 14.22 -5.09
CA VAL A 176 -15.99 15.12 -3.93
C VAL A 176 -14.83 16.11 -3.94
N VAL A 177 -15.06 17.27 -3.32
CA VAL A 177 -14.08 18.34 -3.18
C VAL A 177 -13.77 18.60 -1.71
N THR A 178 -12.52 18.90 -1.39
CA THR A 178 -12.13 19.40 -0.09
C THR A 178 -11.11 20.55 -0.20
N PRO A 179 -11.18 21.56 0.69
CA PRO A 179 -10.16 22.62 0.78
C PRO A 179 -8.91 22.20 1.55
N SER A 180 -8.88 21.01 2.17
CA SER A 180 -7.72 20.52 2.93
C SER A 180 -6.98 19.41 2.18
N ASN A 181 -5.65 19.45 2.15
CA ASN A 181 -4.84 18.43 1.48
C ASN A 181 -5.09 17.01 2.06
N PRO A 182 -5.68 16.07 1.30
CA PRO A 182 -6.03 14.72 1.77
C PRO A 182 -4.83 13.80 2.06
N TYR A 183 -3.64 14.23 1.66
CA TYR A 183 -2.40 13.48 1.82
C TYR A 183 -1.51 14.01 2.96
N MET A 184 -1.93 15.06 3.66
CA MET A 184 -1.29 15.54 4.90
C MET A 184 -2.08 15.05 6.11
#